data_AF-A0A6C0BP74-F1
#
_entry.id   AF-A0A6C0BP74-F1
#
_cell.length_a   1.000
_cell.length_b   1.000
_cell.length_c   1.000
_cell.angle_alpha   90.00
_cell.angle_beta   90.00
_cell.angle_gamma   90.00
#
_symmetry.space_group_name_H-M   'P 1'
#
loop_
_entity.id
_entity.type
_entity.pdbx_description
1 polymer ?
#
loop_
_entity_poly.entity_id
_entity_poly.type
_entity_poly.pdbx_seq_one_letter_code
_entity_poly.pdbx_strand_id
1 'polypeptide(L)'
;MNDNYEYSATNIQTQNEDIILTSSLHKLLDKLAKKGCLEMVFSRFPYYNTKLQCKRLAIQSQEGNCVAFSYYMKHLLKKHKLKSFIVGAKVPPKFSREGYKDINHSSVVFPFANGIALFDTAFYFHKAIILNKQNNYENCHTFKNVYTKSNDVWCFKLADDKITVNINGFDVDAYYNIKELTNPYKSITIHTNKADKTVFRCEVDKNFISKFYYKINLKNNILSVNSTTQYHTNIDLNSFLNTTQQVKTKQLKTWILSLKLSKSQKTKMFIDIFSFIKLNKLT
;
A
#
# COMPACT_ATOMS: atom_id res chain seq x y z
N MET A 1 -18.49 1.05 17.42
CA MET A 1 -17.72 2.30 17.55
C MET A 1 -17.85 3.01 16.22
N ASN A 2 -18.49 4.18 16.21
CA ASN A 2 -18.69 5.02 15.02
C ASN A 2 -17.36 5.67 14.62
N ASP A 3 -16.47 4.90 14.00
CA ASP A 3 -15.23 5.42 13.42
C ASP A 3 -15.55 6.08 12.08
N ASN A 4 -16.19 7.25 12.14
CA ASN A 4 -16.51 8.07 10.98
C ASN A 4 -15.22 8.62 10.35
N TYR A 5 -15.25 8.78 9.03
CA TYR A 5 -14.17 9.42 8.29
C TYR A 5 -14.02 10.88 8.73
N GLU A 6 -12.83 11.28 9.14
CA GLU A 6 -12.52 12.66 9.50
C GLU A 6 -11.88 13.37 8.28
N TYR A 7 -12.60 14.36 7.75
CA TYR A 7 -12.16 15.14 6.60
C TYR A 7 -11.83 16.59 6.98
N SER A 8 -10.85 17.17 6.29
CA SER A 8 -10.58 18.61 6.38
C SER A 8 -11.67 19.41 5.67
N ALA A 9 -11.96 20.62 6.17
CA ALA A 9 -12.78 21.61 5.47
C ALA A 9 -12.04 22.27 4.29
N THR A 10 -10.74 21.99 4.11
CA THR A 10 -9.94 22.52 3.00
C THR A 10 -10.48 22.01 1.66
N ASN A 11 -10.82 22.94 0.77
CA ASN A 11 -11.01 22.62 -0.64
C ASN A 11 -9.64 22.36 -1.28
N ILE A 12 -9.36 21.09 -1.62
CA ILE A 12 -8.08 20.69 -2.21
C ILE A 12 -7.89 21.32 -3.60
N GLN A 13 -8.96 21.46 -4.39
CA GLN A 13 -8.87 21.89 -5.79
C GLN A 13 -8.39 23.33 -5.94
N THR A 14 -8.59 24.17 -4.92
CA THR A 14 -8.16 25.58 -4.93
C THR A 14 -6.77 25.79 -4.33
N GLN A 15 -6.00 24.71 -4.13
CA GLN A 15 -4.66 24.79 -3.55
C GLN A 15 -3.61 24.73 -4.66
N ASN A 16 -2.51 25.47 -4.48
CA ASN A 16 -1.40 25.55 -5.45
C ASN A 16 -1.83 26.04 -6.85
N GLU A 17 -2.78 26.98 -6.92
CA GLU A 17 -3.25 27.55 -8.19
C GLU A 17 -2.15 28.31 -8.95
N ASP A 18 -1.08 28.69 -8.26
CA ASP A 18 0.12 29.33 -8.79
C ASP A 18 1.10 28.34 -9.49
N ILE A 19 0.95 27.04 -9.26
CA ILE A 19 1.85 26.03 -9.81
C ILE A 19 1.35 25.55 -11.18
N ILE A 20 2.11 25.82 -12.22
CA ILE A 20 1.82 25.36 -13.59
C ILE A 20 2.51 24.02 -13.86
N LEU A 21 1.79 23.08 -14.49
CA LEU A 21 2.35 21.79 -14.91
C LEU A 21 3.30 21.96 -16.10
N THR A 22 4.57 22.21 -15.81
CA THR A 22 5.65 22.20 -16.81
C THR A 22 6.15 20.77 -17.09
N SER A 23 6.85 20.58 -18.20
CA SER A 23 7.50 19.30 -18.52
C SER A 23 8.51 18.85 -17.45
N SER A 24 9.20 19.80 -16.79
CA SER A 24 10.13 19.49 -15.70
C SER A 24 9.39 19.04 -14.43
N LEU A 25 8.28 19.70 -14.09
CA LEU A 25 7.44 19.29 -12.98
C LEU A 25 6.85 17.90 -13.23
N HIS A 26 6.28 17.63 -14.40
CA HIS A 26 5.75 16.31 -14.74
C HIS A 26 6.81 15.20 -14.56
N LYS A 27 8.02 15.38 -15.12
CA LYS A 27 9.14 14.43 -14.94
C LYS A 27 9.51 14.25 -13.47
N LEU A 28 9.47 15.31 -12.67
CA LEU A 28 9.70 15.22 -11.22
C LEU A 28 8.61 14.39 -10.54
N LEU A 29 7.32 14.64 -10.82
CA LEU A 29 6.21 13.89 -10.23
C LEU A 29 6.34 12.38 -10.54
N ASP A 30 6.62 12.00 -11.79
CA ASP A 30 6.87 10.61 -12.17
C ASP A 30 8.07 9.99 -11.43
N LYS A 31 9.17 10.75 -11.33
CA LYS A 31 10.35 10.31 -10.57
C LYS A 31 10.01 10.05 -9.11
N LEU A 32 9.20 10.91 -8.48
CA LEU A 32 8.79 10.75 -7.09
C LEU A 32 7.80 9.59 -6.91
N ALA A 33 6.86 9.37 -7.83
CA ALA A 33 5.96 8.21 -7.83
C ALA A 33 6.75 6.89 -7.89
N LYS A 34 7.68 6.79 -8.84
CA LYS A 34 8.61 5.66 -8.97
C LYS A 34 9.44 5.44 -7.70
N LYS A 35 9.98 6.51 -7.12
CA LYS A 35 10.74 6.46 -5.86
C LYS A 35 9.87 5.94 -4.71
N GLY A 36 8.65 6.44 -4.57
CA GLY A 36 7.70 5.99 -3.55
C GLY A 36 7.36 4.50 -3.67
N CYS A 37 7.23 3.97 -4.89
CA CYS A 37 6.97 2.56 -5.13
C CYS A 37 8.18 1.65 -4.82
N LEU A 38 9.40 2.10 -5.11
CA LEU A 38 10.62 1.28 -5.01
C LEU A 38 11.29 1.32 -3.63
N GLU A 39 11.17 2.43 -2.90
CA GLU A 39 11.77 2.56 -1.57
C GLU A 39 10.88 2.03 -0.45
N MET A 40 9.56 1.96 -0.67
CA MET A 40 8.62 1.44 0.32
C MET A 40 8.35 -0.06 0.14
N VAL A 41 8.27 -0.78 1.25
CA VAL A 41 7.82 -2.17 1.29
C VAL A 41 6.39 -2.25 1.83
N PHE A 42 5.50 -2.93 1.10
CA PHE A 42 4.16 -3.17 1.62
C PHE A 42 4.22 -4.27 2.67
N SER A 43 3.98 -3.94 3.94
CA SER A 43 4.05 -4.92 5.04
C SER A 43 3.04 -4.61 6.14
N ARG A 44 2.32 -5.65 6.56
CA ARG A 44 1.45 -5.57 7.76
C ARG A 44 2.17 -5.99 9.05
N PHE A 45 3.31 -6.68 8.96
CA PHE A 45 4.05 -7.17 10.13
C PHE A 45 4.41 -6.09 11.16
N PRO A 46 4.91 -4.90 10.77
CA PRO A 46 5.31 -3.89 11.74
C PRO A 46 4.19 -3.45 12.69
N TYR A 47 2.94 -3.46 12.24
CA TYR A 47 1.79 -3.10 13.07
C TYR A 47 1.52 -4.12 14.18
N TYR A 48 1.82 -5.39 13.94
CA TYR A 48 1.74 -6.47 14.94
C TYR A 48 2.99 -6.53 15.82
N ASN A 49 4.16 -6.21 15.26
CA ASN A 49 5.44 -6.42 15.92
C ASN A 49 5.90 -5.22 16.77
N THR A 50 5.49 -4.01 16.42
CA THR A 50 6.02 -2.78 17.04
C THR A 50 4.94 -1.85 17.56
N LYS A 51 3.68 -2.02 17.12
CA LYS A 51 2.55 -1.11 17.36
C LYS A 51 2.84 0.36 16.95
N LEU A 52 3.83 0.59 16.10
CA LEU A 52 4.14 1.93 15.59
C LEU A 52 3.07 2.42 14.63
N GLN A 53 2.84 3.73 14.63
CA GLN A 53 1.89 4.39 13.74
C GLN A 53 2.41 4.47 12.30
N CYS A 54 1.48 4.50 11.33
CA CYS A 54 1.79 4.52 9.89
C CYS A 54 2.81 5.59 9.49
N LYS A 55 2.67 6.83 9.97
CA LYS A 55 3.59 7.93 9.64
C LYS A 55 5.02 7.64 10.09
N ARG A 56 5.19 7.05 11.28
CA ARG A 56 6.51 6.74 11.82
C ARG A 56 7.16 5.60 11.04
N LEU A 57 6.40 4.55 10.73
CA LEU A 57 6.86 3.43 9.91
C LEU A 57 7.28 3.86 8.49
N ALA A 58 6.50 4.74 7.87
CA ALA A 58 6.81 5.29 6.55
C ALA A 58 8.18 5.98 6.50
N ILE A 59 8.50 6.79 7.51
CA ILE A 59 9.69 7.65 7.49
C ILE A 59 10.93 6.94 8.06
N GLN A 60 10.77 6.10 9.08
CA GLN A 60 11.90 5.47 9.77
C GLN A 60 12.30 4.12 9.17
N SER A 61 11.32 3.33 8.73
CA SER A 61 11.56 1.95 8.25
C SER A 61 11.18 1.73 6.80
N GLN A 62 10.57 2.72 6.14
CA GLN A 62 10.10 2.65 4.75
C GLN A 62 9.29 1.38 4.48
N GLU A 63 8.45 0.99 5.44
CA GLU A 63 7.55 -0.15 5.31
C GLU A 63 6.20 0.15 5.95
N GLY A 64 5.14 -0.50 5.48
CA GLY A 64 3.79 -0.34 6.03
C GLY A 64 2.72 -0.65 4.99
N ASN A 65 1.50 -0.20 5.21
CA ASN A 65 0.40 -0.36 4.24
C ASN A 65 0.10 0.93 3.48
N CYS A 66 -1.05 1.00 2.81
CA CYS A 66 -1.46 2.16 2.00
C CYS A 66 -1.32 3.51 2.71
N VAL A 67 -1.66 3.59 4.00
CA VAL A 67 -1.54 4.85 4.76
C VAL A 67 -0.08 5.23 5.00
N ALA A 68 0.80 4.26 5.26
CA ALA A 68 2.24 4.51 5.35
C ALA A 68 2.82 4.97 4.00
N PHE A 69 2.41 4.34 2.89
CA PHE A 69 2.79 4.78 1.54
C PHE A 69 2.33 6.22 1.26
N SER A 70 1.11 6.60 1.64
CA SER A 70 0.62 7.97 1.49
C SER A 70 1.44 8.97 2.32
N TYR A 71 1.80 8.64 3.56
CA TYR A 71 2.69 9.49 4.36
C TYR A 71 4.07 9.64 3.73
N TYR A 72 4.64 8.55 3.18
CA TYR A 72 5.93 8.60 2.50
C TYR A 72 5.88 9.48 1.26
N MET A 73 4.84 9.33 0.45
CA MET A 73 4.65 10.11 -0.77
C MET A 73 4.46 11.61 -0.46
N LYS A 74 3.64 11.95 0.56
CA LYS A 74 3.48 13.33 1.05
C LYS A 74 4.82 13.90 1.56
N HIS A 75 5.66 13.10 2.19
CA HIS A 75 7.02 13.50 2.60
C HIS A 75 7.95 13.77 1.41
N LEU A 76 7.92 12.93 0.38
CA LEU A 76 8.68 13.14 -0.84
C LEU A 76 8.27 14.45 -1.54
N LEU A 77 6.98 14.72 -1.69
CA LEU A 77 6.46 15.96 -2.27
C LEU A 77 6.85 17.19 -1.43
N LYS A 78 6.73 17.09 -0.09
CA LYS A 78 7.11 18.17 0.83
C LYS A 78 8.58 18.57 0.71
N LYS A 79 9.50 17.63 0.48
CA LYS A 79 10.92 17.93 0.23
C LYS A 79 11.16 18.82 -0.99
N HIS A 80 10.22 18.84 -1.93
CA HIS A 80 10.22 19.69 -3.11
C HIS A 80 9.27 20.91 -2.97
N LYS A 81 8.85 21.22 -1.74
CA LYS A 81 7.90 22.32 -1.44
C LYS A 81 6.53 22.18 -2.12
N LEU A 82 6.14 20.96 -2.48
CA LEU A 82 4.84 20.66 -3.10
C LEU A 82 3.83 20.28 -2.01
N LYS A 83 2.86 21.16 -1.74
CA LYS A 83 1.79 20.91 -0.77
C LYS A 83 0.82 19.87 -1.33
N SER A 84 0.66 18.77 -0.61
CA SER A 84 -0.15 17.61 -1.03
C SER A 84 -1.01 17.06 0.11
N PHE A 85 -2.02 16.27 -0.26
CA PHE A 85 -3.12 15.88 0.62
C PHE A 85 -3.31 14.37 0.57
N ILE A 86 -3.53 13.74 1.72
CA ILE A 86 -3.87 12.31 1.78
C ILE A 86 -5.38 12.22 1.57
N VAL A 87 -5.79 11.41 0.61
CA VAL A 87 -7.20 11.21 0.25
C VAL A 87 -7.62 9.77 0.50
N GLY A 88 -8.91 9.59 0.79
CA GLY A 88 -9.51 8.27 0.92
C GLY A 88 -9.98 7.73 -0.42
N ALA A 89 -9.88 6.41 -0.60
CA ALA A 89 -10.36 5.72 -1.78
C ALA A 89 -11.19 4.48 -1.44
N LYS A 90 -12.17 4.23 -2.30
CA LYS A 90 -12.85 2.95 -2.44
C LYS A 90 -12.11 2.15 -3.51
N VAL A 91 -11.59 0.99 -3.12
CA VAL A 91 -10.89 0.10 -4.06
C VAL A 91 -11.89 -0.70 -4.90
N PRO A 92 -11.49 -1.15 -6.11
CA PRO A 92 -12.31 -2.07 -6.89
C PRO A 92 -12.73 -3.32 -6.08
N PRO A 93 -13.95 -3.86 -6.28
CA PRO A 93 -14.46 -5.02 -5.55
C PRO A 93 -13.51 -6.22 -5.51
N LYS A 94 -12.73 -6.45 -6.57
CA LYS A 94 -11.71 -7.52 -6.62
C LYS A 94 -10.60 -7.40 -5.56
N PHE A 95 -10.42 -6.22 -4.96
CA PHE A 95 -9.49 -5.96 -3.86
C PHE A 95 -10.19 -5.75 -2.51
N SER A 96 -11.51 -5.62 -2.51
CA SER A 96 -12.31 -5.51 -1.29
C SER A 96 -12.50 -6.87 -0.65
N ARG A 97 -12.75 -6.89 0.65
CA ARG A 97 -13.07 -8.10 1.43
C ARG A 97 -14.25 -7.78 2.33
N GLU A 98 -15.00 -8.82 2.68
CA GLU A 98 -16.07 -8.70 3.67
C GLU A 98 -15.54 -7.98 4.94
N GLY A 99 -16.36 -7.10 5.51
CA GLY A 99 -16.00 -6.31 6.68
C GLY A 99 -15.02 -5.14 6.43
N TYR A 100 -14.61 -4.89 5.19
CA TYR A 100 -13.93 -3.63 4.84
C TYR A 100 -14.95 -2.50 4.87
N LYS A 101 -14.54 -1.30 5.31
CA LYS A 101 -15.35 -0.10 5.10
C LYS A 101 -15.37 0.26 3.61
N ASP A 102 -16.30 1.13 3.19
CA ASP A 102 -16.40 1.58 1.80
C ASP A 102 -15.11 2.30 1.35
N ILE A 103 -14.67 3.30 2.12
CA ILE A 103 -13.32 3.87 2.00
C ILE A 103 -12.36 3.05 2.84
N ASN A 104 -11.50 2.28 2.18
CA ASN A 104 -10.58 1.31 2.80
C ASN A 104 -9.15 1.40 2.23
N HIS A 105 -8.86 2.46 1.48
CA HIS A 105 -7.54 2.72 0.92
C HIS A 105 -7.21 4.21 0.98
N SER A 106 -5.91 4.54 0.96
CA SER A 106 -5.44 5.92 0.87
C SER A 106 -4.48 6.12 -0.29
N SER A 107 -4.54 7.32 -0.84
CA SER A 107 -3.64 7.82 -1.86
C SER A 107 -3.23 9.26 -1.55
N VAL A 108 -2.38 9.85 -2.39
CA VAL A 108 -1.98 11.26 -2.26
C VAL A 108 -2.35 12.02 -3.52
N VAL A 109 -2.91 13.21 -3.34
CA VAL A 109 -3.15 14.15 -4.43
C VAL A 109 -2.30 15.41 -4.26
N PHE A 110 -1.85 15.93 -5.38
CA PHE A 110 -1.17 17.20 -5.51
C PHE A 110 -1.96 18.05 -6.53
N PRO A 111 -2.71 19.07 -6.08
CA PRO A 111 -3.36 20.01 -6.98
C PRO A 111 -2.34 20.99 -7.57
N PHE A 112 -2.65 21.49 -8.76
CA PHE A 112 -1.91 22.51 -9.50
C PHE A 112 -2.89 23.34 -10.35
N ALA A 113 -2.46 24.45 -10.94
CA ALA A 113 -3.30 25.47 -11.57
C ALA A 113 -4.49 24.98 -12.40
N ASN A 114 -4.32 23.91 -13.18
CA ASN A 114 -5.34 23.40 -14.11
C ASN A 114 -5.61 21.90 -13.95
N GLY A 115 -5.35 21.33 -12.78
CA GLY A 115 -5.55 19.89 -12.57
C GLY A 115 -5.01 19.34 -11.26
N ILE A 116 -4.98 18.00 -11.20
CA ILE A 116 -4.50 17.23 -10.06
C ILE A 116 -3.58 16.12 -10.55
N ALA A 117 -2.51 15.87 -9.80
CA ALA A 117 -1.71 14.67 -9.88
C ALA A 117 -2.10 13.71 -8.75
N LEU A 118 -2.49 12.49 -9.09
CA LEU A 118 -2.79 11.40 -8.15
C LEU A 118 -1.60 10.44 -8.05
N PHE A 119 -1.25 10.06 -6.82
CA PHE A 119 -0.14 9.16 -6.48
C PHE A 119 -0.64 7.99 -5.64
N ASP A 120 -0.91 6.86 -6.28
CA ASP A 120 -1.25 5.62 -5.58
C ASP A 120 -0.10 4.61 -5.63
N THR A 121 0.94 4.93 -4.85
CA THR A 121 2.16 4.11 -4.80
C THR A 121 1.96 2.78 -4.07
N ALA A 122 0.87 2.62 -3.32
CA ALA A 122 0.53 1.38 -2.63
C ALA A 122 -0.04 0.31 -3.59
N PHE A 123 -0.68 0.72 -4.68
CA PHE A 123 -0.94 -0.13 -5.84
C PHE A 123 0.23 -0.21 -6.82
N TYR A 124 1.38 0.38 -6.48
CA TYR A 124 2.58 0.43 -7.31
C TYR A 124 2.39 1.14 -8.67
N PHE A 125 1.51 2.15 -8.72
CA PHE A 125 1.48 3.07 -9.86
C PHE A 125 2.73 3.92 -9.85
N HIS A 126 3.68 3.55 -10.72
CA HIS A 126 5.04 4.11 -10.75
C HIS A 126 5.17 5.41 -11.56
N LYS A 127 4.04 5.95 -12.02
CA LYS A 127 3.91 7.26 -12.66
C LYS A 127 2.81 8.03 -11.96
N ALA A 128 2.92 9.36 -11.96
CA ALA A 128 1.84 10.20 -11.46
C ALA A 128 0.67 10.14 -12.47
N ILE A 129 -0.54 9.98 -11.96
CA ILE A 129 -1.75 10.03 -12.79
C ILE A 129 -2.14 11.50 -12.91
N ILE A 130 -1.92 12.08 -14.09
CA ILE A 130 -2.17 13.49 -14.35
C ILE A 130 -3.57 13.67 -14.94
N LEU A 131 -4.43 14.41 -14.25
CA LEU A 131 -5.78 14.76 -14.66
C LEU A 131 -5.86 16.28 -14.77
N ASN A 132 -5.96 16.82 -15.99
CA ASN A 132 -5.94 18.26 -16.24
C ASN A 132 -6.93 18.68 -17.31
N LYS A 133 -7.14 19.98 -17.46
CA LYS A 133 -8.09 20.50 -18.44
C LYS A 133 -7.79 20.05 -19.88
N GLN A 134 -6.51 19.89 -20.23
CA GLN A 134 -6.07 19.52 -21.59
C GLN A 134 -6.49 18.10 -21.99
N ASN A 135 -6.61 17.18 -21.03
CA ASN A 135 -7.06 15.81 -21.28
C ASN A 135 -8.49 15.55 -20.81
N ASN A 136 -9.33 16.59 -20.71
CA ASN A 136 -10.68 16.51 -20.15
C ASN A 136 -10.70 15.86 -18.75
N TYR A 137 -9.62 16.05 -18.00
CA TYR A 137 -9.35 15.46 -16.70
C TYR A 137 -9.43 13.92 -16.68
N GLU A 138 -9.01 13.29 -17.77
CA GLU A 138 -9.04 11.85 -17.96
C GLU A 138 -7.68 11.29 -18.40
N ASN A 139 -7.25 10.19 -17.79
CA ASN A 139 -5.98 9.55 -18.14
C ASN A 139 -6.07 8.03 -17.95
N CYS A 140 -5.60 7.29 -18.94
CA CYS A 140 -5.57 5.84 -18.92
C CYS A 140 -4.13 5.31 -18.95
N HIS A 141 -3.89 4.27 -18.17
CA HIS A 141 -2.60 3.61 -18.08
C HIS A 141 -2.75 2.10 -18.08
N THR A 142 -1.88 1.43 -18.82
CA THR A 142 -1.73 -0.03 -18.68
C THR A 142 -0.86 -0.31 -17.46
N PHE A 143 -1.41 -1.05 -16.51
CA PHE A 143 -0.70 -1.48 -15.31
C PHE A 143 -0.66 -2.99 -15.24
N LYS A 144 0.54 -3.51 -14.98
CA LYS A 144 0.70 -4.90 -14.61
C LYS A 144 0.44 -5.04 -13.11
N ASN A 145 -0.64 -5.72 -12.76
CA ASN A 145 -0.96 -5.98 -11.36
C ASN A 145 0.14 -6.83 -10.73
N VAL A 146 0.72 -6.35 -9.63
CA VAL A 146 1.86 -7.02 -8.97
C VAL A 146 1.50 -8.37 -8.35
N TYR A 147 0.21 -8.64 -8.10
CA TYR A 147 -0.30 -9.85 -7.49
C TYR A 147 -0.79 -10.87 -8.52
N THR A 148 -1.62 -10.46 -9.48
CA THR A 148 -2.20 -11.36 -10.50
C THR A 148 -1.32 -11.50 -11.72
N LYS A 149 -0.35 -10.59 -11.92
CA LYS A 149 0.46 -10.44 -13.14
C LYS A 149 -0.36 -10.11 -14.41
N SER A 150 -1.66 -9.85 -14.28
CA SER A 150 -2.51 -9.41 -15.39
C SER A 150 -2.14 -7.99 -15.79
N ASN A 151 -2.23 -7.71 -17.08
CA ASN A 151 -2.18 -6.35 -17.60
C ASN A 151 -3.61 -5.83 -17.63
N ASP A 152 -3.88 -4.82 -16.83
CA ASP A 152 -5.18 -4.14 -16.77
C ASP A 152 -5.00 -2.71 -17.31
N VAL A 153 -5.94 -2.21 -18.08
CA VAL A 153 -6.02 -0.79 -18.44
C VAL A 153 -6.86 -0.08 -17.39
N TRP A 154 -6.27 0.84 -16.64
CA TRP A 154 -6.96 1.65 -15.64
C TRP A 154 -7.12 3.06 -16.18
N CYS A 155 -8.36 3.53 -16.26
CA CYS A 155 -8.71 4.88 -16.66
C CYS A 155 -9.24 5.63 -15.45
N PHE A 156 -8.70 6.83 -15.23
CA PHE A 156 -9.03 7.71 -14.13
C PHE A 156 -9.67 8.96 -14.68
N LYS A 157 -10.79 9.39 -14.10
CA LYS A 157 -11.49 10.60 -14.51
C LYS A 157 -11.90 11.43 -13.31
N LEU A 158 -11.45 12.68 -13.25
CA LEU A 158 -11.90 13.64 -12.24
C LEU A 158 -13.28 14.18 -12.64
N ALA A 159 -14.25 14.01 -11.75
CA ALA A 159 -15.58 14.59 -11.85
C ALA A 159 -15.99 15.10 -10.45
N ASP A 160 -16.35 16.38 -10.37
CA ASP A 160 -16.72 17.06 -9.13
C ASP A 160 -15.67 16.87 -8.02
N ASP A 161 -16.04 16.19 -6.93
CA ASP A 161 -15.20 15.92 -5.77
C ASP A 161 -14.59 14.50 -5.77
N LYS A 162 -14.60 13.79 -6.91
CA LYS A 162 -14.10 12.41 -7.01
C LYS A 162 -13.25 12.16 -8.26
N ILE A 163 -12.27 11.27 -8.13
CA ILE A 163 -11.66 10.60 -9.27
C ILE A 163 -12.28 9.22 -9.38
N THR A 164 -13.05 8.98 -10.43
CA THR A 164 -13.64 7.67 -10.75
C THR A 164 -12.63 6.79 -11.49
N VAL A 165 -12.79 5.48 -11.37
CA VAL A 165 -11.87 4.50 -11.95
C VAL A 165 -12.64 3.47 -12.78
N ASN A 166 -12.26 3.35 -14.04
CA ASN A 166 -12.70 2.27 -14.92
C ASN A 166 -11.54 1.31 -15.17
N ILE A 167 -11.80 0.01 -15.17
CA ILE A 167 -10.80 -1.03 -15.47
C ILE A 167 -11.24 -1.81 -16.69
N ASN A 168 -10.37 -1.87 -17.70
CA ASN A 168 -10.63 -2.54 -18.98
C ASN A 168 -11.93 -2.08 -19.65
N GLY A 169 -12.26 -0.79 -19.51
CA GLY A 169 -13.48 -0.18 -20.06
C GLY A 169 -14.74 -0.36 -19.20
N PHE A 170 -14.67 -1.07 -18.07
CA PHE A 170 -15.80 -1.29 -17.18
C PHE A 170 -15.72 -0.36 -15.96
N ASP A 171 -16.85 0.23 -15.57
CA ASP A 171 -17.01 0.84 -14.26
C ASP A 171 -16.91 -0.26 -13.19
N VAL A 172 -15.98 -0.08 -12.27
CA VAL A 172 -15.71 -1.05 -11.19
C VAL A 172 -16.10 -0.51 -9.82
N ASP A 173 -16.92 0.55 -9.75
CA ASP A 173 -17.36 1.16 -8.49
C ASP A 173 -16.17 1.47 -7.56
N ALA A 174 -15.15 2.10 -8.13
CA ALA A 174 -13.94 2.51 -7.43
C ALA A 174 -13.69 4.00 -7.65
N TYR A 175 -13.27 4.68 -6.58
CA TYR A 175 -13.05 6.13 -6.64
C TYR A 175 -12.09 6.63 -5.56
N TYR A 176 -11.55 7.82 -5.78
CA TYR A 176 -10.80 8.60 -4.80
C TYR A 176 -11.59 9.86 -4.45
N ASN A 177 -11.83 10.11 -3.17
CA ASN A 177 -12.48 11.35 -2.72
C ASN A 177 -11.46 12.49 -2.68
N ILE A 178 -11.73 13.61 -3.37
CA ILE A 178 -10.91 14.82 -3.34
C ILE A 178 -11.20 15.63 -2.07
N LYS A 179 -11.05 14.98 -0.92
CA LYS A 179 -11.17 15.53 0.44
C LYS A 179 -10.04 14.99 1.30
N GLU A 180 -9.33 15.88 2.00
CA GLU A 180 -8.19 15.45 2.80
C GLU A 180 -8.68 14.66 4.01
N LEU A 181 -8.19 13.42 4.15
CA LEU A 181 -8.32 12.66 5.39
C LEU A 181 -7.34 13.22 6.42
N THR A 182 -7.86 13.77 7.52
CA THR A 182 -7.03 14.30 8.62
C THR A 182 -6.51 13.18 9.51
N ASN A 183 -7.20 12.03 9.53
CA ASN A 183 -6.85 10.88 10.34
C ASN A 183 -6.93 9.55 9.56
N PRO A 184 -6.07 9.37 8.54
CA PRO A 184 -6.14 8.21 7.66
C PRO A 184 -5.88 6.90 8.40
N TYR A 185 -5.08 6.93 9.48
CA TYR A 185 -4.83 5.76 10.34
C TYR A 185 -6.15 5.17 10.87
N LYS A 186 -6.98 5.97 11.55
CA LYS A 186 -8.28 5.49 12.09
C LYS A 186 -9.33 5.26 10.99
N SER A 187 -9.27 6.06 9.94
CA SER A 187 -10.28 6.08 8.87
C SER A 187 -10.24 4.83 8.00
N ILE A 188 -9.03 4.48 7.54
CA ILE A 188 -8.81 3.41 6.53
C ILE A 188 -8.32 2.14 7.20
N THR A 189 -7.54 2.30 8.26
CA THR A 189 -6.68 1.24 8.75
C THR A 189 -7.23 0.63 10.01
N ILE A 190 -8.19 -0.27 9.83
CA ILE A 190 -8.45 -1.29 10.84
C ILE A 190 -7.29 -2.30 10.71
N HIS A 191 -6.12 -1.96 11.27
CA HIS A 191 -4.91 -2.82 11.22
C HIS A 191 -5.16 -4.25 11.72
N THR A 192 -6.26 -4.42 12.44
CA THR A 192 -6.81 -5.64 13.04
C THR A 192 -8.20 -5.97 12.52
N ASN A 193 -8.55 -5.62 11.26
CA ASN A 193 -9.88 -5.94 10.73
C ASN A 193 -10.16 -7.41 11.03
N LYS A 194 -11.16 -7.65 11.89
CA LYS A 194 -11.53 -8.99 12.32
C LYS A 194 -11.82 -9.88 11.11
N ALA A 195 -12.16 -9.28 9.97
CA ALA A 195 -12.44 -9.97 8.72
C ALA A 195 -11.19 -10.40 7.93
N ASP A 196 -10.20 -9.51 7.70
CA ASP A 196 -8.96 -9.88 7.00
C ASP A 196 -7.84 -10.32 7.94
N LYS A 197 -7.81 -11.64 8.12
CA LYS A 197 -6.82 -12.41 8.89
C LYS A 197 -5.49 -12.63 8.16
N THR A 198 -5.22 -11.93 7.05
CA THR A 198 -3.95 -12.07 6.32
C THR A 198 -2.93 -11.02 6.75
N VAL A 199 -1.76 -11.47 7.22
CA VAL A 199 -0.60 -10.60 7.50
C VAL A 199 0.46 -10.91 6.46
N PHE A 200 0.87 -9.92 5.66
CA PHE A 200 1.79 -10.19 4.55
C PHE A 200 2.83 -9.10 4.38
N ARG A 201 3.88 -9.47 3.64
CA ARG A 201 4.94 -8.60 3.13
C ARG A 201 5.01 -8.77 1.61
N CYS A 202 5.17 -7.67 0.89
CA CYS A 202 5.38 -7.62 -0.55
C CYS A 202 6.47 -6.59 -0.88
N GLU A 203 7.55 -7.06 -1.49
CA GLU A 203 8.62 -6.23 -2.05
C GLU A 203 8.61 -6.36 -3.57
N VAL A 204 8.81 -5.25 -4.28
CA VAL A 204 8.88 -5.22 -5.74
C VAL A 204 10.32 -4.99 -6.21
N ASP A 205 10.65 -5.43 -7.42
CA ASP A 205 11.91 -5.10 -8.08
C ASP A 205 11.81 -3.81 -8.92
N LYS A 206 12.90 -3.46 -9.60
CA LYS A 206 12.98 -2.28 -10.50
C LYS A 206 12.02 -2.33 -11.70
N ASN A 207 11.47 -3.51 -12.01
CA ASN A 207 10.52 -3.76 -13.07
C ASN A 207 9.07 -3.84 -12.53
N PHE A 208 8.86 -3.51 -11.25
CA PHE A 208 7.58 -3.59 -10.56
C PHE A 208 6.98 -5.01 -10.55
N ILE A 209 7.85 -6.02 -10.49
CA ILE A 209 7.46 -7.41 -10.29
C ILE A 209 7.63 -7.75 -8.81
N SER A 210 6.65 -8.44 -8.21
CA SER A 210 6.78 -8.93 -6.83
C SER A 210 8.00 -9.86 -6.72
N LYS A 211 9.02 -9.40 -5.99
CA LYS A 211 10.30 -10.09 -5.80
C LYS A 211 10.28 -10.99 -4.57
N PHE A 212 9.60 -10.54 -3.52
CA PHE A 212 9.55 -11.23 -2.25
C PHE A 212 8.18 -11.06 -1.63
N TYR A 213 7.46 -12.17 -1.51
CA TYR A 213 6.12 -12.19 -0.98
C TYR A 213 5.97 -13.32 0.01
N TYR A 214 5.54 -13.01 1.22
CA TYR A 214 5.09 -14.05 2.14
C TYR A 214 3.95 -13.54 2.99
N LYS A 215 3.09 -14.47 3.41
CA LYS A 215 1.88 -14.17 4.16
C LYS A 215 1.62 -15.22 5.23
N ILE A 216 1.08 -14.80 6.36
CA ILE A 216 0.41 -15.65 7.33
C ILE A 216 -1.09 -15.47 7.12
N ASN A 217 -1.81 -16.58 6.97
CA ASN A 217 -3.27 -16.60 7.08
C ASN A 217 -3.65 -17.08 8.49
N LEU A 218 -4.16 -16.16 9.32
CA LEU A 218 -4.50 -16.46 10.71
C LEU A 218 -5.80 -17.27 10.86
N LYS A 219 -6.57 -17.53 9.79
CA LYS A 219 -7.74 -18.44 9.88
C LYS A 219 -7.31 -19.90 10.00
N ASN A 220 -6.19 -20.26 9.39
CA ASN A 220 -5.70 -21.63 9.33
C ASN A 220 -4.23 -21.75 9.75
N ASN A 221 -3.65 -20.68 10.29
CA ASN A 221 -2.25 -20.58 10.71
C ASN A 221 -1.23 -21.01 9.65
N ILE A 222 -1.54 -20.81 8.36
CA ILE A 222 -0.61 -21.14 7.27
C ILE A 222 0.30 -19.96 6.94
N LEU A 223 1.61 -20.20 6.98
CA LEU A 223 2.64 -19.34 6.42
C LEU A 223 2.96 -19.78 4.99
N SER A 224 2.71 -18.90 4.03
CA SER A 224 3.05 -19.06 2.61
C SER A 224 4.22 -18.18 2.22
N VAL A 225 5.13 -18.68 1.39
CA VAL A 225 6.28 -17.93 0.85
C VAL A 225 6.36 -18.13 -0.66
N ASN A 226 6.60 -17.04 -1.38
CA ASN A 226 6.85 -17.00 -2.81
C ASN A 226 7.92 -15.93 -3.12
N SER A 227 8.84 -16.22 -4.02
CA SER A 227 9.80 -15.24 -4.52
C SER A 227 10.13 -15.54 -5.98
N THR A 228 10.92 -14.69 -6.64
CA THR A 228 11.41 -14.97 -8.00
C THR A 228 12.28 -16.23 -8.08
N THR A 229 12.86 -16.67 -6.96
CA THR A 229 13.77 -17.83 -6.87
C THR A 229 13.21 -18.96 -6.00
N GLN A 230 12.08 -18.73 -5.33
CA GLN A 230 11.44 -19.66 -4.41
C GLN A 230 10.06 -20.00 -4.94
N TYR A 231 9.86 -21.27 -5.32
CA TYR A 231 8.53 -21.80 -5.58
C TYR A 231 7.63 -21.61 -4.37
N HIS A 232 6.33 -21.52 -4.62
CA HIS A 232 5.34 -21.38 -3.57
C HIS A 232 5.47 -22.51 -2.54
N THR A 233 5.75 -22.16 -1.29
CA THR A 233 5.88 -23.09 -0.16
C THR A 233 4.92 -22.69 0.95
N ASN A 234 4.27 -23.68 1.56
CA ASN A 234 3.41 -23.50 2.73
C ASN A 234 3.97 -24.27 3.93
N ILE A 235 3.76 -23.75 5.14
CA ILE A 235 3.98 -24.46 6.38
C ILE A 235 2.95 -24.03 7.43
N ASP A 236 2.51 -24.96 8.26
CA ASP A 236 1.71 -24.64 9.45
C ASP A 236 2.61 -23.92 10.47
N LEU A 237 2.20 -22.71 10.87
CA LEU A 237 2.91 -21.88 11.83
C LEU A 237 3.01 -22.55 13.21
N ASN A 238 2.04 -23.42 13.56
CA ASN A 238 2.06 -24.21 14.79
C ASN A 238 3.23 -25.20 14.84
N SER A 239 3.78 -25.60 13.68
CA SER A 239 4.97 -26.46 13.63
C SER A 239 6.17 -25.82 14.32
N PHE A 240 6.22 -24.48 14.40
CA PHE A 240 7.26 -23.72 15.09
C PHE A 240 6.98 -23.46 16.56
N LEU A 241 5.90 -24.02 17.12
CA LEU A 241 5.54 -23.86 18.53
C LEU A 241 5.80 -25.15 19.31
N ASN A 242 6.22 -25.01 20.57
CA ASN A 242 6.25 -26.11 21.52
C ASN A 242 4.91 -26.24 22.25
N THR A 243 4.81 -27.22 23.16
CA THR A 243 3.60 -27.49 23.94
C THR A 243 3.18 -26.31 24.83
N THR A 244 4.09 -25.40 25.16
CA THR A 244 3.81 -24.18 25.95
C THR A 244 3.61 -22.94 25.07
N GLN A 245 3.39 -23.12 23.76
CA GLN A 245 3.18 -22.03 22.78
C GLN A 245 4.38 -21.07 22.64
N GLN A 246 5.58 -21.53 23.02
CA GLN A 246 6.82 -20.79 22.79
C GLN A 246 7.44 -21.17 21.45
N VAL A 247 8.11 -20.20 20.82
CA VAL A 247 8.75 -20.39 19.51
C VAL A 247 9.95 -21.33 19.60
N LYS A 248 9.92 -22.41 18.82
CA LYS A 248 11.05 -23.29 18.52
C LYS A 248 12.03 -22.57 17.58
N THR A 249 12.78 -21.61 18.10
CA THR A 249 13.67 -20.73 17.32
C THR A 249 14.60 -21.47 16.37
N LYS A 250 15.18 -22.59 16.81
CA LYS A 250 16.06 -23.43 15.97
C LYS A 250 15.32 -23.98 14.75
N GLN A 251 14.10 -24.49 14.93
CA GLN A 251 13.30 -25.05 13.84
C GLN A 251 12.87 -23.98 12.83
N LEU A 252 12.39 -22.82 13.32
CA LEU A 252 12.07 -21.68 12.45
C LEU A 252 13.29 -21.22 11.64
N LYS A 253 14.45 -21.08 12.30
CA LYS A 253 15.69 -20.68 11.63
C LYS A 253 16.12 -21.71 10.58
N THR A 254 16.10 -23.00 10.91
CA THR A 254 16.46 -24.08 9.97
C THR A 254 15.54 -24.07 8.75
N TRP A 255 14.23 -23.95 8.95
CA TRP A 255 13.28 -23.90 7.85
C TRP A 255 13.48 -22.65 6.96
N ILE A 256 13.69 -21.47 7.53
CA ILE A 256 13.99 -20.27 6.73
C ILE A 256 15.32 -20.41 5.97
N LEU A 257 16.32 -21.04 6.59
CA LEU A 257 17.62 -21.27 5.95
C LEU A 257 17.54 -22.23 4.75
N SER A 258 16.59 -23.17 4.75
CA SER A 258 16.39 -24.11 3.64
C SER A 258 15.68 -23.48 2.43
N LEU A 259 15.02 -22.32 2.60
CA LEU A 259 14.38 -21.61 1.49
C LEU A 259 15.42 -21.04 0.52
N LYS A 260 15.08 -21.00 -0.78
CA LYS A 260 15.87 -20.39 -1.86
C LYS A 260 15.67 -18.87 -1.90
N LEU A 261 15.94 -18.22 -0.78
CA LEU A 261 15.86 -16.77 -0.56
C LEU A 261 17.27 -16.16 -0.40
N SER A 262 17.40 -14.86 -0.69
CA SER A 262 18.63 -14.13 -0.40
C SER A 262 18.90 -14.05 1.12
N LYS A 263 20.14 -13.79 1.52
CA LYS A 263 20.50 -13.59 2.94
C LYS A 263 19.64 -12.49 3.60
N SER A 264 19.43 -11.36 2.91
CA SER A 264 18.61 -10.26 3.43
C SER A 264 17.14 -10.64 3.60
N GLN A 265 16.56 -11.35 2.63
CA GLN A 265 15.18 -11.85 2.69
C GLN A 265 14.99 -12.83 3.86
N LYS A 266 15.92 -13.78 4.03
CA LYS A 266 15.91 -14.73 5.17
C LYS A 266 15.96 -14.01 6.51
N THR A 267 16.88 -13.06 6.67
CA THR A 267 17.01 -12.26 7.90
C THR A 267 15.72 -11.51 8.20
N LYS A 268 15.16 -10.80 7.21
CA LYS A 268 13.94 -10.02 7.42
C LYS A 268 12.73 -10.90 7.73
N MET A 269 12.57 -12.01 7.01
CA MET A 269 11.52 -12.99 7.29
C MET A 269 11.63 -13.55 8.70
N PHE A 270 12.83 -13.92 9.15
CA PHE A 270 13.03 -14.42 10.50
C PHE A 270 12.62 -13.38 11.54
N ILE A 271 13.05 -12.13 11.40
CA ILE A 271 12.68 -11.03 12.32
C ILE A 271 11.16 -10.84 12.37
N ASP A 272 10.53 -10.77 11.20
CA ASP A 272 9.10 -10.49 11.08
C ASP A 272 8.26 -11.64 11.67
N ILE A 273 8.56 -12.89 11.32
CA ILE A 273 7.83 -14.09 11.78
C ILE A 273 8.09 -14.37 13.26
N PHE A 274 9.35 -14.32 13.71
CA PHE A 274 9.70 -14.58 15.11
C PHE A 274 9.01 -13.57 16.04
N SER A 275 9.10 -12.28 15.72
CA SER A 275 8.46 -11.22 16.50
C SER A 275 6.94 -11.36 16.47
N PHE A 276 6.38 -11.72 15.32
CA PHE A 276 4.94 -11.91 15.17
C PHE A 276 4.42 -13.01 16.10
N ILE A 277 5.00 -14.21 16.03
CA ILE A 277 4.57 -15.35 16.87
C ILE A 277 4.79 -15.05 18.35
N LYS A 278 5.94 -14.44 18.71
CA LYS A 278 6.26 -14.13 20.10
C LYS A 278 5.26 -13.15 20.74
N LEU A 279 4.79 -12.17 19.97
CA LEU A 279 3.93 -11.09 20.48
C LEU A 279 2.44 -11.39 20.33
N ASN A 280 2.08 -12.25 19.37
CA ASN A 280 0.70 -12.57 19.05
C ASN A 280 0.51 -14.07 19.29
N LYS A 281 0.01 -14.42 20.48
CA LYS A 281 -0.37 -15.80 20.80
C LYS A 281 -1.27 -16.29 19.66
N LEU A 282 -0.85 -17.34 18.96
CA LEU A 282 -1.70 -17.97 17.96
C LEU A 282 -2.86 -18.62 18.71
N THR A 283 -4.08 -18.21 18.38
CA THR A 283 -5.32 -18.77 18.92
C THR A 283 -5.99 -19.61 17.85
#